data_AF-A0A9W4K7C8-F1
#
_entry.id   AF-A0A9W4K7C8-F1
#
_cell.length_a   1.000
_cell.length_b   1.000
_cell.length_c   1.000
_cell.angle_alpha   90.00
_cell.angle_beta   90.00
_cell.angle_gamma   90.00
#
_symmetry.space_group_name_H-M   'P 1'
#
loop_
_entity.id
_entity.type
_entity.pdbx_description
1 polymer ?
#
loop_
_entity_poly.entity_id
_entity_poly.type
_entity_poly.pdbx_seq_one_letter_code
_entity_poly.pdbx_strand_id
1 'polypeptide(L)'
;MRFLADRTSIPVPFIIHSGTKKESPLQLSPFIIIDYIDHETKMYDALNTPGCSIEEGGILDLNIGEDKLEMLYGQLADILLRLSTPSFPHIGSLSQIDDFVWKVARRSLSMNMNGLVQLGGLPRSKLPDLHTKFNTASSYPEALADLNIEHLTHQRNDAVESADDCRRKFVAWKLFRRLAKDKRLTNPSLEKGPFKIVGVVDWEFTYAAPAERSYSPPWWLLIEKPEYWSKGIETGREYRLKTFLKVMKDCEDIAIQQGSLREEQRLSGPMGQSWENGDFWIMNAVLHSFAFDTVYWQKIDPRFFGPTENPEGAWKERLNLLDEEEKYEMEQLVARKLKEMETSALVWDPNEYTLAFREQLKRQREEVDETYII
;
A
#
# COMPACT_ATOMS: atom_id res chain seq x y z
N MET A 1 -15.86 4.25 6.97
CA MET A 1 -16.41 5.02 8.13
C MET A 1 -17.63 4.37 8.77
N ARG A 2 -18.81 4.33 8.13
CA ARG A 2 -20.06 3.83 8.77
C ARG A 2 -19.91 2.46 9.45
N PHE A 3 -19.34 1.47 8.74
CA PHE A 3 -19.02 0.16 9.32
C PHE A 3 -18.26 0.25 10.66
N LEU A 4 -17.28 1.15 10.76
CA LEU A 4 -16.44 1.29 11.95
C LEU A 4 -17.18 1.99 13.08
N ALA A 5 -18.00 3.01 12.77
CA ALA A 5 -18.90 3.61 13.75
C ALA A 5 -19.91 2.59 14.31
N ASP A 6 -20.41 1.69 13.47
CA ASP A 6 -21.42 0.70 13.86
C ASP A 6 -20.84 -0.50 14.61
N ARG A 7 -19.59 -0.89 14.32
CA ARG A 7 -19.00 -2.17 14.76
C ARG A 7 -17.81 -2.03 15.69
N THR A 8 -17.32 -0.82 15.91
CA THR A 8 -16.16 -0.57 16.78
C THR A 8 -16.39 0.69 17.61
N SER A 9 -15.61 0.85 18.68
CA SER A 9 -15.57 2.10 19.45
C SER A 9 -14.49 3.07 18.95
N ILE A 10 -13.98 2.87 17.73
CA ILE A 10 -13.00 3.78 17.14
C ILE A 10 -13.71 5.12 16.85
N PRO A 11 -13.18 6.25 17.33
CA PRO A 11 -13.74 7.55 16.99
C PRO A 11 -13.51 7.82 15.50
N VAL A 12 -14.60 7.86 14.74
CA VAL A 12 -14.59 8.18 13.30
C VAL A 12 -15.48 9.39 13.03
N PRO A 13 -15.13 10.26 12.05
CA PRO A 13 -15.98 11.38 11.70
C PRO A 13 -17.37 10.92 11.29
N PHE A 14 -18.40 11.63 11.76
CA PHE A 14 -19.75 11.40 11.27
C PHE A 14 -19.87 11.90 9.84
N ILE A 15 -20.53 11.13 8.98
CA ILE A 15 -20.77 11.53 7.59
C ILE A 15 -22.04 12.37 7.55
N ILE A 16 -21.89 13.69 7.37
CA ILE A 16 -23.00 14.62 7.19
C ILE A 16 -23.67 14.37 5.83
N HIS A 17 -22.86 14.28 4.78
CA HIS A 17 -23.35 14.06 3.43
C HIS A 17 -22.27 13.45 2.53
N SER A 18 -22.66 12.71 1.51
CA SER A 18 -21.75 12.27 0.46
C SER A 18 -22.50 12.22 -0.87
N GLY A 19 -21.83 12.60 -1.96
CA GLY A 19 -22.45 12.67 -3.27
C GLY A 19 -21.51 12.21 -4.38
N THR A 20 -22.11 11.73 -5.44
CA THR A 20 -21.43 11.44 -6.70
C THR A 20 -21.00 12.73 -7.39
N LYS A 21 -20.19 12.61 -8.45
CA LYS A 21 -19.82 13.74 -9.30
C LYS A 21 -21.04 14.53 -9.78
N LYS A 22 -22.12 13.87 -10.18
CA LYS A 22 -23.34 14.55 -10.69
C LYS A 22 -24.03 15.40 -9.64
N GLU A 23 -23.89 15.03 -8.37
CA GLU A 23 -24.47 15.72 -7.21
C GLU A 23 -23.53 16.82 -6.67
N SER A 24 -22.29 16.90 -7.17
CA SER A 24 -21.35 17.97 -6.82
C SER A 24 -21.75 19.27 -7.54
N PRO A 25 -21.73 20.44 -6.86
CA PRO A 25 -22.13 21.72 -7.44
C PRO A 25 -21.42 22.08 -8.76
N LEU A 26 -20.14 21.73 -8.87
CA LEU A 26 -19.33 21.98 -10.06
C LEU A 26 -19.17 20.74 -10.96
N GLN A 27 -19.79 19.62 -10.58
CA GLN A 27 -19.65 18.33 -11.24
C GLN A 27 -18.20 17.95 -11.53
N LEU A 28 -17.28 18.21 -10.59
CA LEU A 28 -15.86 17.93 -10.79
C LEU A 28 -15.46 16.54 -10.28
N SER A 29 -15.88 16.21 -9.07
CA SER A 29 -15.56 14.95 -8.41
C SER A 29 -16.69 14.49 -7.49
N PRO A 30 -16.73 13.20 -7.10
CA PRO A 30 -17.43 12.79 -5.89
C PRO A 30 -16.92 13.59 -4.68
N PHE A 31 -17.75 13.71 -3.67
CA PHE A 31 -17.41 14.44 -2.46
C PHE A 31 -18.02 13.78 -1.22
N ILE A 32 -17.40 14.06 -0.08
CA ILE A 32 -17.91 13.70 1.23
C ILE A 32 -17.76 14.90 2.16
N ILE A 33 -18.78 15.13 2.97
CA ILE A 33 -18.83 16.14 4.00
C ILE A 33 -18.93 15.38 5.31
N ILE A 34 -17.96 15.61 6.18
CA ILE A 34 -17.82 14.94 7.47
C ILE A 34 -17.67 15.98 8.57
N ASP A 35 -18.01 15.57 9.80
CA ASP A 35 -17.73 16.38 10.98
C ASP A 35 -16.23 16.56 11.20
N TYR A 36 -15.84 17.73 11.68
CA TYR A 36 -14.49 17.96 12.19
C TYR A 36 -14.36 17.34 13.58
N ILE A 37 -13.34 16.51 13.78
CA ILE A 37 -12.99 15.99 15.11
C ILE A 37 -12.00 16.96 15.74
N ASP A 38 -12.40 17.55 16.87
CA ASP A 38 -11.54 18.44 17.63
C ASP A 38 -10.33 17.66 18.20
N HIS A 39 -9.12 18.21 18.00
CA HIS A 39 -7.87 17.54 18.36
C HIS A 39 -6.79 18.56 18.69
N GLU A 40 -5.92 18.22 19.64
CA GLU A 40 -4.80 19.09 20.04
C GLU A 40 -3.67 19.10 19.01
N THR A 41 -3.33 17.92 18.46
CA THR A 41 -2.26 17.75 17.47
C THR A 41 -2.48 16.48 16.66
N LYS A 42 -1.77 16.35 15.53
CA LYS A 42 -1.77 15.13 14.72
C LYS A 42 -0.62 14.22 15.15
N MET A 43 -0.79 12.91 15.01
CA MET A 43 0.26 11.93 15.30
C MET A 43 1.55 12.22 14.53
N TYR A 44 1.42 12.61 13.25
CA TYR A 44 2.57 12.97 12.43
C TYR A 44 3.37 14.11 13.07
N ASP A 45 2.70 15.21 13.43
CA ASP A 45 3.33 16.39 14.02
C ASP A 45 3.91 16.07 15.42
N ALA A 46 3.24 15.22 16.19
CA ALA A 46 3.68 14.81 17.52
C ALA A 46 4.94 13.93 17.52
N LEU A 47 5.17 13.16 16.45
CA LEU A 47 6.34 12.31 16.29
C LEU A 47 7.51 13.02 15.59
N ASN A 48 7.26 14.18 14.98
CA ASN A 48 8.20 14.90 14.14
C ASN A 48 9.12 15.80 14.97
N THR A 49 10.33 16.03 14.46
CA THR A 49 11.32 16.92 15.07
C THR A 49 10.77 18.36 15.05
N PRO A 50 10.73 19.05 16.21
CA PRO A 50 10.22 20.41 16.27
C PRO A 50 10.96 21.36 15.33
N GLY A 51 10.21 22.14 14.56
CA GLY A 51 10.77 23.15 13.65
C GLY A 51 11.15 22.64 12.26
N CYS A 52 10.94 21.35 11.94
CA CYS A 52 11.06 20.87 10.57
C CYS A 52 10.01 21.53 9.66
N SER A 53 10.42 22.01 8.50
CA SER A 53 9.48 22.55 7.51
C SER A 53 8.64 21.43 6.90
N ILE A 54 7.41 21.74 6.48
CA ILE A 54 6.54 20.78 5.79
C ILE A 54 7.18 20.32 4.46
N GLU A 55 8.00 21.18 3.85
CA GLU A 55 8.62 20.98 2.54
C GLU A 55 9.80 20.00 2.58
N GLU A 56 10.55 19.95 3.69
CA GLU A 56 11.71 19.07 3.86
C GLU A 56 11.31 17.62 4.23
N GLY A 57 10.03 17.39 4.51
CA GLY A 57 9.53 16.12 5.04
C GLY A 57 9.85 15.96 6.52
N GLY A 58 8.96 15.27 7.25
CA GLY A 58 9.14 15.05 8.69
C GLY A 58 10.34 14.16 9.01
N ILE A 59 11.08 14.55 10.05
CA ILE A 59 12.21 13.80 10.60
C ILE A 59 11.77 13.26 11.96
N LEU A 60 11.91 11.95 12.16
CA LEU A 60 11.57 11.30 13.43
C LEU A 60 12.31 11.95 14.61
N ASP A 61 11.57 12.54 15.55
CA ASP A 61 12.16 13.08 16.77
C ASP A 61 12.54 11.94 17.71
N LEU A 62 13.84 11.69 17.88
CA LEU A 62 14.34 10.67 18.79
C LEU A 62 14.31 11.07 20.27
N ASN A 63 14.10 12.35 20.58
CA ASN A 63 14.18 12.91 21.94
C ASN A 63 12.82 13.01 22.65
N ILE A 64 11.75 12.46 22.07
CA ILE A 64 10.45 12.37 22.72
C ILE A 64 10.59 11.58 24.02
N GLY A 65 10.17 12.19 25.13
CA GLY A 65 10.17 11.53 26.44
C GLY A 65 9.36 10.22 26.40
N GLU A 66 9.87 9.19 27.07
CA GLU A 66 9.35 7.82 27.00
C GLU A 66 7.85 7.75 27.36
N ASP A 67 7.42 8.42 28.44
CA ASP A 67 6.01 8.46 28.87
C ASP A 67 5.09 9.03 27.78
N LYS A 68 5.51 10.11 27.11
CA LYS A 68 4.74 10.73 26.02
C LYS A 68 4.68 9.80 24.82
N LEU A 69 5.79 9.13 24.51
CA LEU A 69 5.86 8.19 23.40
C LEU A 69 4.96 6.98 23.64
N GLU A 70 5.01 6.39 24.84
CA GLU A 70 4.16 5.26 25.22
C GLU A 70 2.68 5.63 25.19
N MET A 71 2.32 6.82 25.67
CA MET A 71 0.95 7.34 25.57
C MET A 71 0.47 7.43 24.11
N LEU A 72 1.26 8.03 23.21
CA LEU A 72 0.91 8.16 21.79
C LEU A 72 0.77 6.80 21.11
N TYR A 73 1.72 5.89 21.37
CA TYR A 73 1.67 4.53 20.85
C TYR A 73 0.51 3.71 21.41
N GLY A 74 0.11 3.95 22.66
CA GLY A 74 -1.02 3.29 23.30
C GLY A 74 -2.35 3.62 22.62
N GLN A 75 -2.55 4.90 22.27
CA GLN A 75 -3.74 5.32 21.52
C GLN A 75 -3.85 4.62 20.16
N LEU A 76 -2.72 4.43 19.47
CA LEU A 76 -2.68 3.77 18.17
C LEU A 76 -2.81 2.25 18.27
N ALA A 77 -2.14 1.64 19.24
CA ALA A 77 -2.24 0.23 19.56
C ALA A 77 -3.72 -0.18 19.76
N ASP A 78 -4.43 0.62 20.55
CA ASP A 78 -5.85 0.45 20.82
C ASP A 78 -6.73 0.55 19.55
N ILE A 79 -6.43 1.49 18.64
CA ILE A 79 -7.09 1.57 17.33
C ILE A 79 -6.79 0.33 16.47
N LEU A 80 -5.52 -0.07 16.37
CA LEU A 80 -5.10 -1.23 15.57
C LEU A 80 -5.72 -2.54 16.08
N LEU A 81 -5.80 -2.72 17.39
CA LEU A 81 -6.49 -3.85 18.02
C LEU A 81 -7.94 -3.94 17.56
N ARG A 82 -8.68 -2.83 17.66
CA ARG A 82 -10.09 -2.77 17.23
C ARG A 82 -10.25 -3.00 15.73
N LEU A 83 -9.37 -2.44 14.90
CA LEU A 83 -9.39 -2.68 13.45
C LEU A 83 -9.14 -4.15 13.09
N SER A 84 -8.34 -4.85 13.90
CA SER A 84 -8.00 -6.26 13.67
C SER A 84 -9.10 -7.25 14.10
N THR A 85 -10.10 -6.78 14.84
CA THR A 85 -11.14 -7.65 15.41
C THR A 85 -12.17 -8.11 14.38
N PRO A 86 -12.70 -7.25 13.48
CA PRO A 86 -13.60 -7.68 12.42
C PRO A 86 -12.93 -8.67 11.45
N SER A 87 -13.67 -9.72 11.11
CA SER A 87 -13.23 -10.78 10.20
C SER A 87 -14.18 -10.91 9.02
N PHE A 88 -13.62 -11.13 7.83
CA PHE A 88 -14.37 -11.29 6.59
C PHE A 88 -13.98 -12.57 5.85
N PRO A 89 -14.91 -13.15 5.08
CA PRO A 89 -14.65 -14.37 4.31
C PRO A 89 -13.83 -14.13 3.03
N HIS A 90 -13.67 -12.87 2.60
CA HIS A 90 -12.94 -12.53 1.38
C HIS A 90 -12.07 -11.28 1.60
N ILE A 91 -11.06 -11.12 0.76
CA ILE A 91 -10.22 -9.92 0.65
C ILE A 91 -10.82 -9.00 -0.41
N GLY A 92 -10.97 -7.72 -0.07
CA GLY A 92 -11.57 -6.71 -0.94
C GLY A 92 -12.26 -5.58 -0.16
N SER A 93 -12.82 -4.62 -0.88
CA SER A 93 -13.51 -3.48 -0.28
C SER A 93 -14.92 -3.84 0.17
N LEU A 94 -15.30 -3.26 1.32
CA LEU A 94 -16.62 -3.43 1.91
C LEU A 94 -17.67 -2.63 1.16
N SER A 95 -18.88 -3.16 1.14
CA SER A 95 -20.08 -2.46 0.69
C SER A 95 -21.22 -2.78 1.65
N GLN A 96 -22.00 -1.75 1.97
CA GLN A 96 -23.22 -1.88 2.73
C GLN A 96 -24.29 -2.45 1.80
N ILE A 97 -24.89 -3.58 2.17
CA ILE A 97 -25.97 -4.22 1.39
C ILE A 97 -27.34 -3.74 1.90
N ASP A 98 -27.45 -3.62 3.21
CA ASP A 98 -28.60 -3.06 3.92
C ASP A 98 -28.09 -2.31 5.17
N ASP A 99 -28.99 -1.74 5.97
CA ASP A 99 -28.63 -0.88 7.10
C ASP A 99 -27.71 -1.55 8.13
N PHE A 100 -27.67 -2.89 8.21
CA PHE A 100 -26.90 -3.60 9.23
C PHE A 100 -25.87 -4.60 8.67
N VAL A 101 -25.98 -4.96 7.38
CA VAL A 101 -25.18 -6.01 6.75
C VAL A 101 -24.13 -5.42 5.82
N TRP A 102 -22.89 -5.77 6.13
CA TRP A 102 -21.71 -5.39 5.36
C TRP A 102 -21.10 -6.64 4.71
N LYS A 103 -20.75 -6.55 3.43
CA LYS A 103 -20.03 -7.62 2.73
C LYS A 103 -18.88 -7.07 1.92
N VAL A 104 -17.87 -7.91 1.72
CA VAL A 104 -16.81 -7.68 0.76
C VAL A 104 -17.37 -7.91 -0.64
N ALA A 105 -17.51 -6.84 -1.41
CA ALA A 105 -18.24 -6.86 -2.69
C ALA A 105 -17.43 -6.38 -3.90
N ARG A 106 -16.30 -5.69 -3.66
CA ARG A 106 -15.48 -5.09 -4.70
C ARG A 106 -13.99 -5.38 -4.48
N ARG A 107 -13.17 -5.14 -5.50
CA ARG A 107 -11.71 -5.19 -5.39
C ARG A 107 -11.18 -4.32 -4.26
N SER A 108 -10.04 -4.71 -3.71
CA SER A 108 -9.32 -3.84 -2.78
C SER A 108 -8.93 -2.53 -3.48
N LEU A 109 -9.01 -1.44 -2.74
CA LEU A 109 -8.52 -0.13 -3.17
C LEU A 109 -7.38 0.25 -2.23
N SER A 110 -6.16 0.25 -2.76
CA SER A 110 -4.97 0.64 -2.02
C SER A 110 -4.41 1.96 -2.55
N MET A 111 -3.75 2.72 -1.66
CA MET A 111 -3.02 3.92 -2.07
C MET A 111 -1.96 3.60 -3.14
N ASN A 112 -1.35 2.41 -3.06
CA ASN A 112 -0.42 1.94 -4.07
C ASN A 112 -1.08 1.83 -5.45
N MET A 113 -2.24 1.19 -5.57
CA MET A 113 -2.99 1.12 -6.83
C MET A 113 -3.35 2.50 -7.37
N ASN A 114 -3.73 3.44 -6.49
CA ASN A 114 -3.97 4.82 -6.90
C ASN A 114 -2.68 5.48 -7.43
N GLY A 115 -1.56 5.32 -6.73
CA GLY A 115 -0.25 5.82 -7.15
C GLY A 115 0.23 5.22 -8.48
N LEU A 116 0.00 3.92 -8.71
CA LEU A 116 0.31 3.27 -9.98
C LEU A 116 -0.41 3.92 -11.17
N VAL A 117 -1.68 4.30 -11.00
CA VAL A 117 -2.45 4.97 -12.06
C VAL A 117 -2.05 6.44 -12.18
N GLN A 118 -1.98 7.17 -11.07
CA GLN A 118 -1.78 8.63 -11.08
C GLN A 118 -0.34 9.02 -11.41
N LEU A 119 0.64 8.32 -10.82
CA LEU A 119 2.06 8.63 -10.94
C LEU A 119 2.75 7.69 -11.93
N GLY A 120 2.41 6.39 -11.89
CA GLY A 120 3.01 5.37 -12.75
C GLY A 120 2.43 5.31 -14.17
N GLY A 121 1.34 6.04 -14.46
CA GLY A 121 0.68 6.03 -15.76
C GLY A 121 0.06 4.68 -16.14
N LEU A 122 -0.16 3.78 -15.17
CA LEU A 122 -0.75 2.47 -15.41
C LEU A 122 -2.20 2.64 -15.91
N PRO A 123 -2.58 2.03 -17.06
CA PRO A 123 -3.95 2.05 -17.53
C PRO A 123 -4.92 1.45 -16.52
N ARG A 124 -6.08 2.08 -16.32
CA ARG A 124 -7.05 1.63 -15.31
C ARG A 124 -7.59 0.23 -15.59
N SER A 125 -7.61 -0.17 -16.86
CA SER A 125 -8.01 -1.50 -17.33
C SER A 125 -7.06 -2.62 -16.87
N LYS A 126 -5.86 -2.29 -16.39
CA LYS A 126 -4.88 -3.25 -15.85
C LYS A 126 -5.04 -3.50 -14.36
N LEU A 127 -5.78 -2.65 -13.64
CA LEU A 127 -6.15 -2.95 -12.25
C LEU A 127 -7.08 -4.18 -12.21
N PRO A 128 -7.09 -4.97 -11.11
CA PRO A 128 -8.04 -6.07 -10.95
C PRO A 128 -9.48 -5.64 -11.26
N ASP A 129 -10.32 -6.49 -11.84
CA ASP A 129 -11.69 -6.13 -12.15
C ASP A 129 -12.44 -5.60 -10.91
N LEU A 130 -13.41 -4.71 -11.10
CA LEU A 130 -14.15 -4.07 -10.01
C LEU A 130 -14.79 -5.08 -9.05
N HIS A 131 -15.17 -6.26 -9.54
CA HIS A 131 -15.79 -7.33 -8.77
C HIS A 131 -14.81 -8.43 -8.33
N THR A 132 -13.52 -8.32 -8.66
CA THR A 132 -12.50 -9.25 -8.18
C THR A 132 -12.42 -9.21 -6.67
N LYS A 133 -12.50 -10.39 -6.05
CA LYS A 133 -12.30 -10.61 -4.61
C LYS A 133 -11.36 -11.79 -4.49
N PHE A 134 -10.57 -11.82 -3.42
CA PHE A 134 -9.65 -12.93 -3.18
C PHE A 134 -10.19 -13.82 -2.08
N ASN A 135 -10.24 -15.12 -2.36
CA ASN A 135 -10.75 -16.13 -1.43
C ASN A 135 -9.64 -16.71 -0.54
N THR A 136 -8.37 -16.48 -0.91
CA THR A 136 -7.21 -16.99 -0.17
C THR A 136 -6.18 -15.89 0.09
N ALA A 137 -5.40 -16.05 1.15
CA ALA A 137 -4.31 -15.14 1.48
C ALA A 137 -3.27 -15.08 0.35
N SER A 138 -2.90 -16.22 -0.25
CA SER A 138 -1.89 -16.33 -1.32
C SER A 138 -2.29 -15.70 -2.67
N SER A 139 -3.58 -15.74 -3.03
CA SER A 139 -4.04 -15.17 -4.31
C SER A 139 -3.95 -13.64 -4.37
N TYR A 140 -3.92 -12.99 -3.21
CA TYR A 140 -3.79 -11.53 -3.11
C TYR A 140 -2.39 -11.01 -3.48
N PRO A 141 -1.29 -11.43 -2.84
CA PRO A 141 0.06 -11.00 -3.23
C PRO A 141 0.44 -11.49 -4.64
N GLU A 142 -0.10 -12.62 -5.11
CA GLU A 142 0.07 -13.04 -6.51
C GLU A 142 -0.50 -11.99 -7.47
N ALA A 143 -1.74 -11.55 -7.26
CA ALA A 143 -2.36 -10.52 -8.08
C ALA A 143 -1.65 -9.16 -7.98
N LEU A 144 -1.09 -8.82 -6.81
CA LEU A 144 -0.28 -7.62 -6.65
C LEU A 144 1.08 -7.74 -7.37
N ALA A 145 1.71 -8.92 -7.36
CA ALA A 145 2.93 -9.17 -8.12
C ALA A 145 2.70 -9.04 -9.64
N ASP A 146 1.58 -9.60 -10.15
CA ASP A 146 1.17 -9.42 -11.54
C ASP A 146 0.94 -7.94 -11.87
N LEU A 147 0.24 -7.21 -10.99
CA LEU A 147 -0.01 -5.77 -11.16
C LEU A 147 1.29 -4.95 -11.24
N ASN A 148 2.31 -5.34 -10.48
CA ASN A 148 3.60 -4.66 -10.49
C ASN A 148 4.42 -4.93 -11.76
N ILE A 149 4.28 -6.12 -12.37
CA ILE A 149 4.84 -6.41 -13.70
C ILE A 149 4.12 -5.57 -14.77
N GLU A 150 2.80 -5.45 -14.68
CA GLU A 150 2.02 -4.56 -15.55
C GLU A 150 2.48 -3.09 -15.39
N HIS A 151 2.76 -2.64 -14.16
CA HIS A 151 3.32 -1.32 -13.90
C HIS A 151 4.67 -1.12 -14.58
N LEU A 152 5.65 -2.01 -14.35
CA LEU A 152 6.96 -1.91 -15.01
C LEU A 152 6.81 -1.88 -16.54
N THR A 153 5.87 -2.65 -17.07
CA THR A 153 5.59 -2.71 -18.51
C THR A 153 5.05 -1.39 -19.05
N HIS A 154 4.12 -0.73 -18.35
CA HIS A 154 3.39 0.44 -18.84
C HIS A 154 3.99 1.78 -18.44
N GLN A 155 4.70 1.86 -17.31
CA GLN A 155 5.36 3.09 -16.89
C GLN A 155 6.45 3.42 -17.92
N ARG A 156 6.30 4.53 -18.64
CA ARG A 156 7.23 4.90 -19.72
C ARG A 156 8.41 5.72 -19.20
N ASN A 157 8.08 6.78 -18.46
CA ASN A 157 9.04 7.74 -17.95
C ASN A 157 9.52 7.33 -16.56
N ASP A 158 10.81 7.52 -16.31
CA ASP A 158 11.49 7.24 -15.03
C ASP A 158 11.25 5.81 -14.52
N ALA A 159 10.93 4.88 -15.41
CA ALA A 159 10.72 3.48 -15.08
C ALA A 159 12.04 2.74 -14.86
N VAL A 160 13.05 3.08 -15.66
CA VAL A 160 14.38 2.47 -15.62
C VAL A 160 15.46 3.52 -15.89
N GLU A 161 16.64 3.33 -15.31
CA GLU A 161 17.80 4.22 -15.47
C GLU A 161 18.79 3.71 -16.52
N SER A 162 18.79 2.40 -16.78
CA SER A 162 19.69 1.74 -17.73
C SER A 162 19.15 0.39 -18.19
N ALA A 163 19.80 -0.22 -19.17
CA ALA A 163 19.49 -1.59 -19.59
C ALA A 163 19.64 -2.61 -18.45
N ASP A 164 20.70 -2.46 -17.65
CA ASP A 164 20.98 -3.34 -16.51
C ASP A 164 19.98 -3.13 -15.37
N ASP A 165 19.56 -1.88 -15.12
CA ASP A 165 18.47 -1.58 -14.17
C ASP A 165 17.14 -2.20 -14.63
N CYS A 166 16.83 -2.13 -15.93
CA CYS A 166 15.64 -2.79 -16.48
C CYS A 166 15.67 -4.32 -16.31
N ARG A 167 16.80 -4.97 -16.59
CA ARG A 167 16.96 -6.42 -16.38
C ARG A 167 16.85 -6.79 -14.91
N ARG A 168 17.51 -6.03 -14.04
CA ARG A 168 17.45 -6.18 -12.59
C ARG A 168 16.01 -6.15 -12.07
N LYS A 169 15.26 -5.11 -12.41
CA LYS A 169 13.84 -4.97 -12.02
C LYS A 169 12.99 -6.12 -12.56
N PHE A 170 13.21 -6.53 -13.81
CA PHE A 170 12.47 -7.64 -14.41
C PHE A 170 12.71 -8.97 -13.67
N VAL A 171 13.98 -9.31 -13.41
CA VAL A 171 14.36 -10.52 -12.66
C VAL A 171 13.73 -10.51 -11.27
N ALA A 172 13.82 -9.38 -10.55
CA ALA A 172 13.23 -9.24 -9.21
C ALA A 172 11.73 -9.54 -9.22
N TRP A 173 10.97 -8.92 -10.13
CA TRP A 173 9.52 -9.13 -10.21
C TRP A 173 9.14 -10.54 -10.67
N LYS A 174 9.86 -11.14 -11.61
CA LYS A 174 9.61 -12.53 -12.06
C LYS A 174 9.81 -13.54 -10.94
N LEU A 175 10.93 -13.43 -10.21
CA LEU A 175 11.22 -14.33 -9.08
C LEU A 175 10.24 -14.11 -7.93
N PHE A 176 9.93 -12.85 -7.61
CA PHE A 176 8.94 -12.55 -6.59
C PHE A 176 7.54 -13.11 -6.92
N ARG A 177 7.10 -12.96 -8.18
CA ARG A 177 5.86 -13.57 -8.67
C ARG A 177 5.88 -15.09 -8.54
N ARG A 178 7.01 -15.75 -8.83
CA ARG A 178 7.17 -17.21 -8.66
C ARG A 178 7.01 -17.61 -7.20
N LEU A 179 7.65 -16.89 -6.28
CA LEU A 179 7.45 -17.10 -4.83
C LEU A 179 5.99 -16.92 -4.41
N ALA A 180 5.29 -15.93 -4.97
CA ALA A 180 3.87 -15.71 -4.71
C ALA A 180 3.00 -16.90 -5.19
N LYS A 181 3.23 -17.37 -6.43
CA LYS A 181 2.56 -18.54 -7.02
C LYS A 181 2.80 -19.83 -6.26
N ASP A 182 4.03 -20.03 -5.80
CA ASP A 182 4.43 -21.17 -4.98
C ASP A 182 3.91 -21.06 -3.52
N LYS A 183 3.15 -20.01 -3.19
CA LYS A 183 2.60 -19.72 -1.86
C LYS A 183 3.66 -19.59 -0.77
N ARG A 184 4.88 -19.19 -1.13
CA ARG A 184 6.02 -19.05 -0.23
C ARG A 184 6.08 -17.69 0.48
N LEU A 185 5.15 -16.79 0.15
CA LEU A 185 5.07 -15.42 0.68
C LEU A 185 4.02 -15.24 1.78
N THR A 186 3.23 -16.28 2.08
CA THR A 186 2.12 -16.23 3.04
C THR A 186 2.21 -17.38 4.03
N ASN A 187 1.62 -17.22 5.21
CA ASN A 187 1.62 -18.29 6.20
C ASN A 187 0.55 -19.34 5.82
N PRO A 188 0.93 -20.62 5.59
CA PRO A 188 -0.03 -21.65 5.20
C PRO A 188 -1.20 -21.84 6.18
N SER A 189 -1.00 -21.53 7.47
CA SER A 189 -2.05 -21.63 8.50
C SER A 189 -3.16 -20.59 8.37
N LEU A 190 -2.95 -19.51 7.60
CA LEU A 190 -3.87 -18.38 7.43
C LEU A 190 -4.47 -18.30 6.01
N GLU A 191 -4.25 -19.34 5.20
CA GLU A 191 -4.65 -19.36 3.78
C GLU A 191 -6.15 -19.08 3.58
N LYS A 192 -7.01 -19.50 4.52
CA LYS A 192 -8.47 -19.33 4.48
C LYS A 192 -8.99 -18.24 5.45
N GLY A 193 -8.11 -17.40 5.96
CA GLY A 193 -8.45 -16.34 6.92
C GLY A 193 -8.17 -16.72 8.39
N PRO A 194 -8.59 -15.88 9.36
CA PRO A 194 -9.50 -14.74 9.20
C PRO A 194 -8.89 -13.58 8.41
N PHE A 195 -9.58 -13.02 7.42
CA PHE A 195 -9.13 -11.80 6.76
C PHE A 195 -9.56 -10.59 7.59
N LYS A 196 -8.61 -9.75 7.98
CA LYS A 196 -8.80 -8.64 8.91
C LYS A 196 -8.78 -7.30 8.16
N ILE A 197 -9.37 -6.26 8.74
CA ILE A 197 -9.18 -4.88 8.25
C ILE A 197 -7.84 -4.37 8.81
N VAL A 198 -7.03 -3.72 7.98
CA VAL A 198 -5.64 -3.41 8.37
C VAL A 198 -5.12 -2.06 7.83
N GLY A 199 -5.93 -1.01 7.74
CA GLY A 199 -5.41 0.32 7.45
C GLY A 199 -6.42 1.45 7.44
N VAL A 200 -5.97 2.65 7.83
CA VAL A 200 -6.71 3.93 7.76
C VAL A 200 -5.76 5.08 7.43
N VAL A 201 -6.05 5.82 6.36
CA VAL A 201 -5.83 7.27 6.13
C VAL A 201 -6.96 7.66 5.16
N ASP A 202 -7.57 8.85 5.29
CA ASP A 202 -8.69 9.30 4.44
C ASP A 202 -9.74 8.17 4.31
N TRP A 203 -10.61 8.09 5.31
CA TRP A 203 -11.52 6.97 5.59
C TRP A 203 -12.46 6.55 4.43
N GLU A 204 -12.36 7.19 3.27
CA GLU A 204 -12.92 6.81 1.99
C GLU A 204 -12.32 5.51 1.40
N PHE A 205 -11.06 5.13 1.73
CA PHE A 205 -10.38 3.98 1.11
C PHE A 205 -10.02 2.86 2.11
N THR A 206 -10.92 1.89 2.32
CA THR A 206 -10.72 0.74 3.23
C THR A 206 -11.01 -0.60 2.55
N TYR A 207 -10.28 -1.65 2.95
CA TYR A 207 -10.52 -3.03 2.50
C TYR A 207 -10.08 -4.08 3.53
N ALA A 208 -10.69 -5.27 3.44
CA ALA A 208 -10.25 -6.47 4.16
C ALA A 208 -9.04 -7.09 3.46
N ALA A 209 -8.01 -7.45 4.21
CA ALA A 209 -6.73 -7.96 3.72
C ALA A 209 -6.30 -9.25 4.45
N PRO A 210 -5.27 -9.97 3.97
CA PRO A 210 -4.67 -11.08 4.73
C PRO A 210 -4.29 -10.69 6.16
N ALA A 211 -4.44 -11.61 7.12
CA ALA A 211 -4.13 -11.37 8.52
C ALA A 211 -2.66 -11.00 8.76
N GLU A 212 -1.75 -11.54 7.94
CA GLU A 212 -0.31 -11.26 7.97
C GLU A 212 0.00 -9.77 7.86
N ARG A 213 -0.90 -9.00 7.25
CA ARG A 213 -0.78 -7.55 7.23
C ARG A 213 -0.91 -6.92 8.61
N SER A 214 -1.76 -7.47 9.47
CA SER A 214 -1.90 -6.99 10.86
C SER A 214 -0.71 -7.39 11.73
N TYR A 215 0.13 -8.30 11.22
CA TYR A 215 1.37 -8.71 11.85
C TYR A 215 2.57 -7.93 11.31
N SER A 216 2.39 -7.00 10.39
CA SER A 216 3.47 -6.09 10.01
C SER A 216 3.41 -4.86 10.90
N PRO A 217 4.46 -4.55 11.69
CA PRO A 217 4.50 -3.30 12.44
C PRO A 217 4.24 -2.09 11.53
N PRO A 218 3.46 -1.09 11.94
CA PRO A 218 3.18 0.05 11.09
C PRO A 218 4.45 0.88 10.82
N TRP A 219 4.91 0.93 9.57
CA TRP A 219 6.14 1.64 9.19
C TRP A 219 6.08 3.14 9.50
N TRP A 220 4.89 3.75 9.45
CA TRP A 220 4.68 5.18 9.69
C TRP A 220 4.93 5.60 11.15
N LEU A 221 5.08 4.65 12.08
CA LEU A 221 5.57 4.94 13.44
C LEU A 221 6.96 5.60 13.42
N LEU A 222 7.66 5.53 12.29
CA LEU A 222 8.98 6.08 12.05
C LEU A 222 8.96 7.33 11.17
N ILE A 223 7.78 7.85 10.78
CA ILE A 223 7.50 8.99 9.88
C ILE A 223 8.00 8.80 8.43
N GLU A 224 9.18 8.24 8.28
CA GLU A 224 9.88 8.01 7.03
C GLU A 224 9.64 6.58 6.55
N LYS A 225 9.33 6.42 5.26
CA LYS A 225 9.17 5.09 4.68
C LYS A 225 10.50 4.32 4.71
N PRO A 226 10.47 2.98 4.82
CA PRO A 226 11.67 2.15 4.88
C PRO A 226 12.71 2.42 3.80
N GLU A 227 12.27 2.91 2.65
CA GLU A 227 13.11 3.00 1.45
C GLU A 227 13.87 4.33 1.36
N TYR A 228 13.51 5.31 2.19
CA TYR A 228 14.23 6.57 2.32
C TYR A 228 15.24 6.57 3.48
N TRP A 229 15.36 5.47 4.22
CA TRP A 229 16.28 5.36 5.35
C TRP A 229 17.75 5.40 4.88
N SER A 230 18.29 6.61 4.78
CA SER A 230 19.63 6.92 4.24
C SER A 230 20.80 6.17 4.90
N LYS A 231 20.59 5.66 6.13
CA LYS A 231 21.59 4.91 6.92
C LYS A 231 21.15 3.48 7.27
N GLY A 232 20.10 2.97 6.63
CA GLY A 232 19.50 1.66 6.93
C GLY A 232 18.65 1.64 8.20
N ILE A 233 18.39 0.44 8.74
CA ILE A 233 17.67 0.24 10.00
C ILE A 233 18.62 0.61 11.15
N GLU A 234 18.72 1.89 11.49
CA GLU A 234 19.52 2.35 12.63
C GLU A 234 18.90 1.93 13.97
N THR A 235 19.73 1.91 15.01
CA THR A 235 19.38 1.59 16.40
C THR A 235 18.19 2.38 16.95
N GLY A 236 17.98 3.63 16.50
CA GLY A 236 16.84 4.46 16.90
C GLY A 236 15.49 3.94 16.41
N ARG A 237 15.42 3.38 15.19
CA ARG A 237 14.18 2.83 14.62
C ARG A 237 13.81 1.50 15.28
N GLU A 238 14.80 0.68 15.60
CA GLU A 238 14.59 -0.55 16.38
C GLU A 238 14.12 -0.26 17.80
N TYR A 239 14.66 0.79 18.44
CA TYR A 239 14.17 1.23 19.76
C TYR A 239 12.69 1.60 19.70
N ARG A 240 12.25 2.38 18.71
CA ARG A 240 10.83 2.75 18.53
C ARG A 240 9.93 1.56 18.33
N LEU A 241 10.35 0.60 17.51
CA LEU A 241 9.59 -0.63 17.32
C LEU A 241 9.46 -1.40 18.65
N LYS A 242 10.54 -1.54 19.42
CA LYS A 242 10.52 -2.21 20.73
C LYS A 242 9.55 -1.53 21.70
N THR A 243 9.58 -0.20 21.79
CA THR A 243 8.64 0.57 22.61
C THR A 243 7.19 0.35 22.16
N PHE A 244 6.92 0.41 20.85
CA PHE A 244 5.59 0.15 20.32
C PHE A 244 5.10 -1.27 20.65
N LEU A 245 5.93 -2.30 20.47
CA LEU A 245 5.56 -3.68 20.77
C LEU A 245 5.30 -3.92 22.26
N LYS A 246 6.05 -3.26 23.14
CA LYS A 246 5.80 -3.25 24.59
C LYS A 246 4.41 -2.68 24.88
N VAL A 247 4.14 -1.47 24.40
CA VAL A 247 2.87 -0.78 24.61
C VAL A 247 1.69 -1.56 24.01
N MET A 248 1.87 -2.13 22.82
CA MET A 248 0.87 -2.97 22.17
C MET A 248 0.51 -4.18 23.03
N LYS A 249 1.52 -4.83 23.64
CA LYS A 249 1.32 -5.94 24.55
C LYS A 249 0.57 -5.51 25.82
N ASP A 250 0.90 -4.35 26.38
CA ASP A 250 0.21 -3.82 27.56
C ASP A 250 -1.26 -3.52 27.25
N CYS A 251 -1.57 -2.93 26.09
CA CYS A 251 -2.94 -2.73 25.62
C CYS A 251 -3.69 -4.05 25.43
N GLU A 252 -3.04 -5.08 24.86
CA GLU A 252 -3.61 -6.42 24.72
C GLU A 252 -3.93 -7.06 26.08
N ASP A 253 -3.00 -6.97 27.04
CA ASP A 253 -3.17 -7.51 28.39
C ASP A 253 -4.39 -6.91 29.08
N ILE A 254 -4.56 -5.57 28.99
CA ILE A 254 -5.74 -4.87 29.52
C ILE A 254 -7.01 -5.34 28.80
N ALA A 255 -7.01 -5.40 27.47
CA ALA A 255 -8.17 -5.79 26.69
C ALA A 255 -8.62 -7.24 26.98
N ILE A 256 -7.66 -8.14 27.23
CA ILE A 256 -7.88 -9.54 27.61
C ILE A 256 -8.45 -9.64 29.03
N GLN A 257 -7.89 -8.90 29.98
CA GLN A 257 -8.43 -8.83 31.35
C GLN A 257 -9.87 -8.33 31.39
N GLN A 258 -10.22 -7.41 30.50
CA GLN A 258 -11.58 -6.88 30.34
C GLN A 258 -12.51 -7.80 29.52
N GLY A 259 -12.01 -8.90 28.97
CA GLY A 259 -12.78 -9.84 28.16
C GLY A 259 -13.16 -9.33 26.77
N SER A 260 -12.56 -8.22 26.32
CA SER A 260 -12.81 -7.63 25.00
C SER A 260 -11.91 -8.19 23.88
N LEU A 261 -10.84 -8.90 24.25
CA LEU A 261 -9.88 -9.53 23.37
C LEU A 261 -9.56 -10.95 23.86
N ARG A 262 -9.31 -11.89 22.94
CA ARG A 262 -8.84 -13.24 23.26
C ARG A 262 -7.32 -13.35 23.06
N GLU A 263 -6.68 -14.27 23.76
CA GLU A 263 -5.23 -14.52 23.68
C GLU A 263 -4.75 -14.77 22.24
N GLU A 264 -5.51 -15.51 21.43
CA GLU A 264 -5.19 -15.78 20.02
C GLU A 264 -5.31 -14.55 19.10
N GLN A 265 -5.87 -13.44 19.60
CA GLN A 265 -6.07 -12.21 18.82
C GLN A 265 -4.95 -11.19 19.03
N ARG A 266 -3.95 -11.48 19.87
CA ARG A 266 -2.76 -10.64 20.05
C ARG A 266 -2.04 -10.40 18.72
N LEU A 267 -1.54 -9.18 18.57
CA LEU A 267 -0.76 -8.72 17.42
C LEU A 267 0.70 -8.47 17.80
N SER A 268 1.02 -8.08 19.03
CA SER A 268 2.38 -7.75 19.48
C SER A 268 3.39 -8.87 19.20
N GLY A 269 3.05 -10.12 19.55
CA GLY A 269 3.88 -11.30 19.27
C GLY A 269 4.10 -11.54 17.77
N PRO A 270 3.04 -11.72 16.97
CA PRO A 270 3.16 -11.84 15.52
C PRO A 270 3.90 -10.67 14.85
N MET A 271 3.72 -9.44 15.35
CA MET A 271 4.43 -8.25 14.86
C MET A 271 5.93 -8.31 15.10
N GLY A 272 6.35 -8.70 16.30
CA GLY A 272 7.77 -8.93 16.59
C GLY A 272 8.37 -10.03 15.71
N GLN A 273 7.67 -11.16 15.60
CA GLN A 273 8.12 -12.30 14.77
C GLN A 273 8.25 -11.92 13.29
N SER A 274 7.27 -11.18 12.74
CA SER A 274 7.28 -10.72 11.35
C SER A 274 8.46 -9.79 11.04
N TRP A 275 8.87 -8.98 12.02
CA TRP A 275 10.04 -8.13 11.89
C TRP A 275 11.33 -8.97 11.91
N GLU A 276 11.47 -9.89 12.86
CA GLU A 276 12.66 -10.72 13.04
C GLU A 276 12.89 -11.69 11.89
N ASN A 277 11.83 -12.33 11.39
CA ASN A 277 11.92 -13.33 10.32
C ASN A 277 11.91 -12.69 8.91
N GLY A 278 11.67 -11.38 8.81
CA GLY A 278 11.64 -10.60 7.58
C GLY A 278 10.34 -10.69 6.77
N ASP A 279 9.26 -11.26 7.30
CA ASP A 279 7.93 -11.24 6.66
C ASP A 279 7.40 -9.81 6.50
N PHE A 280 7.79 -8.90 7.39
CA PHE A 280 7.52 -7.47 7.27
C PHE A 280 7.99 -6.93 5.90
N TRP A 281 9.18 -7.33 5.44
CA TRP A 281 9.74 -6.86 4.18
C TRP A 281 8.98 -7.38 2.97
N ILE A 282 8.47 -8.61 3.04
CA ILE A 282 7.59 -9.17 2.00
C ILE A 282 6.32 -8.33 1.89
N MET A 283 5.64 -8.09 3.01
CA MET A 283 4.42 -7.30 3.03
C MET A 283 4.66 -5.85 2.61
N ASN A 284 5.78 -5.24 3.02
CA ASN A 284 6.15 -3.90 2.60
C ASN A 284 6.36 -3.82 1.09
N ALA A 285 7.10 -4.77 0.51
CA ALA A 285 7.42 -4.81 -0.92
C ALA A 285 6.16 -4.99 -1.78
N VAL A 286 5.19 -5.80 -1.32
CA VAL A 286 3.90 -6.00 -2.01
C VAL A 286 3.07 -4.71 -2.05
N LEU A 287 3.17 -3.88 -1.01
CA LEU A 287 2.33 -2.70 -0.82
C LEU A 287 2.96 -1.40 -1.32
N HIS A 288 4.26 -1.38 -1.62
CA HIS A 288 4.99 -0.19 -2.06
C HIS A 288 5.79 -0.49 -3.33
N SER A 289 5.12 -0.42 -4.47
CA SER A 289 5.67 -0.88 -5.75
C SER A 289 6.81 -0.02 -6.29
N PHE A 290 6.85 1.27 -5.95
CA PHE A 290 7.89 2.19 -6.39
C PHE A 290 9.25 1.93 -5.75
N ALA A 291 9.25 1.31 -4.57
CA ALA A 291 10.47 1.09 -3.81
C ALA A 291 10.77 -0.41 -3.60
N PHE A 292 10.07 -1.24 -4.38
CA PHE A 292 10.19 -2.68 -4.35
C PHE A 292 11.61 -3.18 -4.65
N ASP A 293 12.27 -2.65 -5.69
CA ASP A 293 13.57 -3.17 -6.15
C ASP A 293 14.62 -3.14 -5.01
N THR A 294 14.73 -2.00 -4.33
CA THR A 294 15.63 -1.81 -3.20
C THR A 294 15.34 -2.81 -2.08
N VAL A 295 14.07 -2.94 -1.67
CA VAL A 295 13.67 -3.87 -0.60
C VAL A 295 13.88 -5.32 -1.01
N TYR A 296 13.57 -5.67 -2.26
CA TYR A 296 13.69 -7.02 -2.78
C TYR A 296 15.14 -7.49 -2.70
N TRP A 297 16.07 -6.75 -3.30
CA TRP A 297 17.47 -7.18 -3.36
C TRP A 297 18.16 -7.15 -2.00
N GLN A 298 17.77 -6.24 -1.09
CA GLN A 298 18.40 -6.13 0.22
C GLN A 298 17.84 -7.13 1.25
N LYS A 299 16.54 -7.45 1.19
CA LYS A 299 15.84 -8.16 2.27
C LYS A 299 15.17 -9.46 1.83
N ILE A 300 14.70 -9.54 0.58
CA ILE A 300 13.91 -10.68 0.10
C ILE A 300 14.78 -11.69 -0.65
N ASP A 301 15.58 -11.25 -1.64
CA ASP A 301 16.44 -12.16 -2.42
C ASP A 301 17.38 -12.98 -1.53
N PRO A 302 18.12 -12.39 -0.57
CA PRO A 302 19.03 -13.16 0.27
C PRO A 302 18.35 -14.25 1.09
N ARG A 303 17.08 -14.03 1.47
CA ARG A 303 16.28 -14.97 2.25
C ARG A 303 15.87 -16.20 1.44
N PHE A 304 15.55 -16.03 0.16
CA PHE A 304 15.00 -17.10 -0.67
C PHE A 304 16.01 -17.75 -1.62
N PHE A 305 17.04 -17.02 -2.01
CA PHE A 305 18.03 -17.42 -3.01
C PHE A 305 19.47 -17.38 -2.49
N GLY A 306 19.67 -17.06 -1.21
CA GLY A 306 20.96 -17.02 -0.54
C GLY A 306 21.67 -15.66 -0.67
N PRO A 307 22.64 -15.36 0.22
CA PRO A 307 23.33 -14.08 0.23
C PRO A 307 24.11 -13.86 -1.07
N THR A 308 24.27 -12.59 -1.44
CA THR A 308 25.06 -12.16 -2.60
C THR A 308 26.13 -11.18 -2.16
N GLU A 309 27.35 -11.33 -2.68
CA GLU A 309 28.47 -10.44 -2.35
C GLU A 309 28.27 -9.02 -2.88
N ASN A 310 27.58 -8.89 -4.01
CA ASN A 310 27.22 -7.60 -4.62
C ASN A 310 25.71 -7.53 -4.90
N PRO A 311 24.92 -6.82 -4.06
CA PRO A 311 23.49 -6.63 -4.28
C PRO A 311 23.15 -6.00 -5.64
N GLU A 312 24.01 -5.14 -6.21
CA GLU A 312 23.79 -4.52 -7.53
C GLU A 312 23.97 -5.52 -8.68
N GLY A 313 24.92 -6.45 -8.55
CA GLY A 313 25.21 -7.49 -9.53
C GLY A 313 24.40 -8.77 -9.39
N ALA A 314 23.72 -8.96 -8.25
CA ALA A 314 23.02 -10.19 -7.86
C ALA A 314 22.10 -10.75 -8.97
N TRP A 315 21.40 -9.88 -9.70
CA TRP A 315 20.48 -10.28 -10.76
C TRP A 315 21.14 -11.13 -11.86
N LYS A 316 22.45 -10.96 -12.13
CA LYS A 316 23.18 -11.72 -13.14
C LYS A 316 23.29 -13.20 -12.80
N GLU A 317 23.50 -13.52 -11.52
CA GLU A 317 23.51 -14.90 -11.04
C GLU A 317 22.11 -15.52 -11.09
N ARG A 318 21.09 -14.68 -10.83
CA ARG A 318 19.68 -15.09 -10.82
C ARG A 318 19.10 -15.33 -12.22
N LEU A 319 19.77 -14.87 -13.30
CA LEU A 319 19.35 -15.18 -14.68
C LEU A 319 19.26 -16.69 -14.96
N ASN A 320 20.04 -17.51 -14.25
CA ASN A 320 19.99 -18.97 -14.39
C ASN A 320 18.69 -19.58 -13.88
N LEU A 321 17.90 -18.82 -13.11
CA LEU A 321 16.59 -19.24 -12.62
C LEU A 321 15.47 -18.92 -13.62
N LEU A 322 15.74 -18.12 -14.66
CA LEU A 322 14.77 -17.80 -15.70
C LEU A 322 14.89 -18.79 -16.85
N ASP A 323 13.75 -19.14 -17.46
CA ASP A 323 13.75 -19.90 -18.70
C ASP A 323 14.07 -19.01 -19.92
N GLU A 324 14.24 -19.64 -21.09
CA GLU A 324 14.63 -18.91 -22.31
C GLU A 324 13.52 -17.98 -22.83
N GLU A 325 12.25 -18.28 -22.56
CA GLU A 325 11.13 -17.42 -22.93
C GLU A 325 11.11 -16.17 -22.04
N GLU A 326 11.28 -16.33 -20.72
CA GLU A 326 11.40 -15.24 -19.76
C GLU A 326 12.60 -14.33 -20.08
N LYS A 327 13.75 -14.89 -20.45
CA LYS A 327 14.92 -14.11 -20.89
C LYS A 327 14.63 -13.35 -22.19
N TYR A 328 13.93 -13.96 -23.13
CA TYR A 328 13.53 -13.28 -24.36
C TYR A 328 12.57 -12.12 -24.08
N GLU A 329 11.53 -12.34 -23.26
CA GLU A 329 10.61 -11.28 -22.81
C GLU A 329 11.35 -10.12 -22.13
N MET A 330 12.34 -10.43 -21.29
CA MET A 330 13.17 -9.45 -20.61
C MET A 330 13.87 -8.53 -21.62
N GLU A 331 14.56 -9.10 -22.60
CA GLU A 331 15.30 -8.31 -23.60
C GLU A 331 14.35 -7.50 -24.51
N GLN A 332 13.16 -8.02 -24.82
CA GLN A 332 12.13 -7.25 -25.53
C GLN A 332 11.66 -6.03 -24.70
N LEU A 333 11.44 -6.22 -23.39
CA LEU A 333 11.10 -5.13 -22.49
C LEU A 333 12.24 -4.10 -22.42
N VAL A 334 13.49 -4.54 -22.29
CA VAL A 334 14.68 -3.66 -22.24
C VAL A 334 14.75 -2.80 -23.50
N ALA A 335 14.67 -3.42 -24.68
CA ALA A 335 14.73 -2.71 -25.96
C ALA A 335 13.61 -1.66 -26.07
N ARG A 336 12.39 -2.00 -25.64
CA ARG A 336 11.27 -1.07 -25.61
C ARG A 336 11.53 0.09 -24.64
N LYS A 337 12.00 -0.19 -23.42
CA LYS A 337 12.22 0.84 -22.38
C LYS A 337 13.31 1.84 -22.77
N LEU A 338 14.41 1.36 -23.34
CA LEU A 338 15.47 2.25 -23.83
C LEU A 338 14.97 3.20 -24.91
N LYS A 339 14.15 2.69 -25.84
CA LYS A 339 13.50 3.54 -26.87
C LYS A 339 12.52 4.55 -26.26
N GLU A 340 11.79 4.16 -25.22
CA GLU A 340 10.88 5.08 -24.52
C GLU A 340 11.65 6.21 -23.84
N MET A 341 12.77 5.91 -23.18
CA MET A 341 13.66 6.90 -22.55
C MET A 341 14.20 7.93 -23.55
N GLU A 342 14.59 7.51 -24.75
CA GLU A 342 15.06 8.42 -25.81
C GLU A 342 14.00 9.48 -26.18
N THR A 343 12.72 9.10 -26.17
CA THR A 343 11.63 10.00 -26.54
C THR A 343 11.08 10.81 -25.37
N SER A 344 11.12 10.26 -24.15
CA SER A 344 10.53 10.85 -22.93
C SER A 344 9.11 11.41 -23.13
N ALA A 345 8.32 10.76 -23.99
CA ALA A 345 6.99 11.26 -24.34
C ALA A 345 6.04 11.12 -23.14
N LEU A 346 5.38 12.22 -22.76
CA LEU A 346 4.32 12.22 -21.75
C LEU A 346 3.07 11.55 -22.31
N VAL A 347 2.94 10.25 -22.07
CA VAL A 347 1.77 9.45 -22.44
C VAL A 347 1.11 8.94 -21.16
N TRP A 348 -0.17 9.25 -21.00
CA TRP A 348 -1.00 8.73 -19.92
C TRP A 348 -2.32 8.25 -20.50
N ASP A 349 -2.99 7.35 -19.79
CA ASP A 349 -4.35 6.91 -20.10
C ASP A 349 -5.35 7.94 -19.53
N PRO A 350 -5.87 8.89 -20.35
CA PRO A 350 -6.82 9.88 -19.86
C PRO A 350 -8.07 9.15 -19.38
N ASN A 351 -8.48 9.45 -18.16
CA ASN A 351 -9.73 8.89 -17.66
C ASN A 351 -10.93 9.37 -18.50
N GLU A 352 -12.05 8.65 -18.39
CA GLU A 352 -13.29 8.96 -19.11
C GLU A 352 -13.72 10.43 -18.98
N TYR A 353 -13.44 11.06 -17.84
CA TYR A 353 -13.75 12.48 -17.63
C TYR A 353 -12.83 13.42 -18.39
N THR A 354 -11.52 13.15 -18.41
CA THR A 354 -10.55 13.88 -19.22
C THR A 354 -10.88 13.76 -20.70
N LEU A 355 -11.32 12.58 -21.14
CA LEU A 355 -11.79 12.36 -22.51
C LEU A 355 -13.07 13.16 -22.80
N ALA A 356 -14.09 13.08 -21.94
CA ALA A 356 -15.34 13.84 -22.11
C ALA A 356 -15.10 15.35 -22.15
N PHE A 357 -14.22 15.87 -21.29
CA PHE A 357 -13.83 17.28 -21.29
C PHE A 357 -13.07 17.69 -22.55
N ARG A 358 -12.16 16.83 -23.05
CA ARG A 358 -11.49 17.05 -24.34
C ARG A 358 -12.48 17.11 -25.49
N GLU A 359 -13.47 16.23 -25.52
CA GLU A 359 -14.53 16.24 -26.55
C GLU A 359 -15.40 17.49 -26.44
N GLN A 360 -15.73 17.95 -25.24
CA GLN A 360 -16.43 19.23 -25.04
C GLN A 360 -15.61 20.42 -25.57
N LEU A 361 -14.30 20.47 -25.27
CA LEU A 361 -13.42 21.52 -25.78
C LEU A 361 -13.29 21.51 -27.31
N LYS A 362 -13.27 20.33 -27.94
CA LYS A 362 -13.25 20.21 -29.40
C LYS A 362 -14.52 20.79 -30.01
N ARG A 363 -15.70 20.41 -29.50
CA ARG A 363 -16.99 20.95 -29.97
C ARG A 363 -17.06 22.47 -29.84
N GLN A 364 -16.61 23.03 -28.71
CA GLN A 364 -16.56 24.48 -28.52
C GLN A 364 -15.63 25.19 -29.51
N ARG A 365 -14.51 24.57 -29.91
CA ARG A 365 -13.63 25.13 -30.94
C ARG A 365 -14.25 25.07 -32.32
N GLU A 366 -14.89 23.96 -32.66
CA GLU A 366 -15.60 23.78 -33.93
C GLU A 366 -16.75 24.79 -34.08
N GLU A 367 -17.53 25.03 -33.02
CA GLU A 367 -18.59 26.05 -33.00
C GLU A 367 -18.02 27.47 -33.17
N VAL A 368 -16.87 27.78 -32.55
CA VAL A 368 -16.21 29.08 -32.72
C VAL A 368 -15.69 29.27 -34.14
N ASP A 369 -15.06 28.25 -34.73
CA ASP A 369 -14.55 28.31 -36.12
C ASP A 369 -15.69 28.44 -37.15
N GLU A 370 -16.85 27.82 -36.92
CA GLU A 370 -18.04 28.01 -37.77
C GLU A 370 -18.63 29.43 -37.67
N THR A 371 -18.46 30.11 -36.53
CA THR A 371 -18.95 31.47 -36.31
C THR A 371 -18.11 32.54 -37.03
N TYR A 372 -16.86 32.22 -37.42
CA TYR A 372 -15.97 33.11 -38.19
C TYR A 372 -16.05 32.90 -39.72
N ILE A 373 -16.93 32.01 -40.21
CA ILE A 373 -17.12 31.71 -41.64
C ILE A 373 -18.37 32.40 -42.23
N ILE A 374 -19.08 33.24 -41.47
CA ILE A 374 -20.28 33.98 -41.93
C ILE A 374 -19.96 35.44 -42.28
#